data_AF-A0A7K6VXJ1-F1
#
_entry.id   AF-A0A7K6VXJ1-F1
#
_cell.length_a   1.000
_cell.length_b   1.000
_cell.length_c   1.000
_cell.angle_alpha   90.00
_cell.angle_beta   90.00
_cell.angle_gamma   90.00
#
_symmetry.space_group_name_H-M   'P 1'
#
loop_
_entity.id
_entity.type
_entity.pdbx_description
1 polymer ?
#
loop_
_entity_poly.entity_id
_entity_poly.type
_entity_poly.pdbx_seq_one_letter_code
_entity_poly.pdbx_strand_id
1 'polypeptide(L)'
;EIPPPNANFLPFSCLSPGSDLQVCIPKGSTCCSRKMEEKYQATARLNMEQLLQSASMELKFLVIQNAAVFQEAFEIVVRHARNFTNSMFRSHYQSMGPRALKFVEELFTDVSLYILGSDISVNDMINEFFDSLFPLVYSHLINPGFPDPSVEMTECLRATRRDLKVFGNYPKMMMTQVSKSLQATRVFLQALNLGIEVINTTDHLKFSKDCGRALLKMWYCSHCQGLLLAKPCASYCGVVMQGCLAGVVEIDNHWREYIGVLEGLTKGMRGIYDMEHVLLNLFSLVRDAIVYVQKNEGKLSTAISRLCGRAQQRQYRSANYPEDLFVDKKVLKVTHIEQEETLSSRRRELIMKLKSHSSFYSSLPEYICNHSSAVQNDTLCWNGQEILERYSPQITRNGAKGQPGNHELRMKGPEPVISQIIDKLKHINQV
;
A
#
# COMPACT_ATOMS: atom_id res chain seq x y z
N GLU A 1 14.39 -5.74 -34.37
CA GLU A 1 14.89 -5.18 -35.63
C GLU A 1 14.36 -3.76 -35.78
N ILE A 2 15.28 -2.80 -35.73
CA ILE A 2 15.01 -1.37 -35.87
C ILE A 2 15.04 -1.09 -37.38
N PRO A 3 14.07 -0.36 -37.98
CA PRO A 3 14.11 -0.11 -39.41
C PRO A 3 15.33 0.76 -39.76
N PRO A 4 15.92 0.58 -40.95
CA PRO A 4 17.13 1.31 -41.33
C PRO A 4 16.82 2.81 -41.42
N PRO A 5 17.79 3.69 -41.13
CA PRO A 5 17.60 5.12 -41.28
C PRO A 5 17.46 5.41 -42.79
N ASN A 6 16.26 5.79 -43.21
CA ASN A 6 16.05 6.29 -44.57
C ASN A 6 17.00 7.46 -44.83
N ALA A 7 17.94 7.22 -45.73
CA ALA A 7 18.98 8.10 -46.18
C ALA A 7 18.39 9.26 -47.01
N ASN A 8 17.92 10.30 -46.33
CA ASN A 8 17.67 11.62 -46.96
C ASN A 8 18.07 12.80 -46.06
N PHE A 9 18.92 12.57 -45.06
CA PHE A 9 19.47 13.64 -44.22
C PHE A 9 20.99 13.55 -44.15
N LEU A 10 21.69 14.02 -45.19
CA LEU A 10 23.10 14.45 -45.17
C LEU A 10 23.43 15.17 -46.49
N PRO A 11 24.19 16.28 -46.51
CA PRO A 11 24.34 17.34 -45.52
C PRO A 11 23.69 18.64 -46.06
N PHE A 12 22.76 19.25 -45.32
CA PHE A 12 22.64 20.71 -45.47
C PHE A 12 23.93 21.26 -44.91
N SER A 13 24.83 21.72 -45.78
CA SER A 13 26.02 22.45 -45.37
C SER A 13 25.62 23.46 -44.30
N CYS A 14 26.26 23.40 -43.12
CA CYS A 14 25.92 24.21 -41.97
C CYS A 14 26.20 25.68 -42.32
N LEU A 15 25.21 26.35 -42.92
CA LEU A 15 25.33 27.64 -43.63
C LEU A 15 24.44 28.71 -43.01
N SER A 16 23.56 28.35 -42.07
CA SER A 16 22.63 29.30 -41.47
C SER A 16 23.23 29.95 -40.22
N PRO A 17 23.13 31.29 -40.05
CA PRO A 17 23.68 32.01 -38.89
C PRO A 17 22.98 31.72 -37.54
N GLY A 18 22.08 30.72 -37.47
CA GLY A 18 21.50 30.26 -36.20
C GLY A 18 20.65 31.27 -35.43
N SER A 19 20.26 32.40 -36.06
CA SER A 19 19.52 33.51 -35.44
C SER A 19 18.17 33.13 -34.85
N ASP A 20 17.60 32.00 -35.27
CA ASP A 20 16.22 31.60 -34.95
C ASP A 20 16.14 30.53 -33.84
N LEU A 21 17.28 30.03 -33.36
CA LEU A 21 17.36 29.04 -32.29
C LEU A 21 17.25 29.72 -30.91
N GLN A 22 16.50 29.10 -30.00
CA GLN A 22 16.25 29.67 -28.67
C GLN A 22 17.13 29.10 -27.56
N VAL A 23 17.67 27.89 -27.75
CA VAL A 23 18.40 27.15 -26.72
C VAL A 23 19.81 26.79 -27.19
N CYS A 24 19.91 26.19 -28.38
CA CYS A 24 21.17 25.76 -28.99
C CYS A 24 21.84 26.90 -29.76
N ILE A 25 22.12 28.02 -29.07
CA ILE A 25 22.74 29.19 -29.70
C ILE A 25 24.18 28.83 -30.13
N PRO A 26 24.48 28.77 -31.44
CA PRO A 26 25.80 28.39 -31.92
C PRO A 26 26.78 29.57 -31.80
N LYS A 27 28.07 29.29 -31.57
CA LYS A 27 29.15 30.29 -31.70
C LYS A 27 29.52 30.58 -33.17
N GLY A 28 29.00 29.79 -34.11
CA GLY A 28 29.27 29.84 -35.55
C GLY A 28 28.05 29.40 -36.36
N SER A 29 28.26 28.68 -37.47
CA SER A 29 27.14 28.13 -38.22
C SER A 29 26.47 26.97 -37.49
N THR A 30 25.16 26.81 -37.69
CA THR A 30 24.40 25.68 -37.13
C THR A 30 23.88 24.77 -38.24
N CYS A 31 23.75 23.49 -37.89
CA CYS A 31 23.13 22.46 -38.71
C CYS A 31 21.65 22.22 -38.31
N CYS A 32 21.11 22.99 -37.34
CA CYS A 32 19.74 22.87 -36.85
C CYS A 32 18.86 24.03 -37.30
N SER A 33 17.60 23.72 -37.62
CA SER A 33 16.51 24.70 -37.73
C SER A 33 15.72 24.72 -36.43
N ARG A 34 14.89 25.76 -36.23
CA ARG A 34 13.99 25.84 -35.08
C ARG A 34 13.08 24.61 -34.93
N LYS A 35 12.58 24.06 -36.04
CA LYS A 35 11.76 22.84 -36.02
C LYS A 35 12.56 21.61 -35.54
N MET A 36 13.85 21.54 -35.88
CA MET A 36 14.74 20.48 -35.37
C MET A 36 15.00 20.66 -33.88
N GLU A 37 15.22 21.89 -33.41
CA GLU A 37 15.40 22.21 -31.98
C GLU A 37 14.17 21.82 -31.15
N GLU A 38 12.96 22.14 -31.62
CA GLU A 38 11.69 21.76 -30.98
C GLU A 38 11.54 20.22 -30.92
N LYS A 39 11.91 19.51 -31.99
CA LYS A 39 11.88 18.04 -32.01
C LYS A 39 12.89 17.43 -31.04
N TYR A 40 14.13 17.94 -31.01
CA TYR A 40 15.13 17.49 -30.04
C TYR A 40 14.72 17.78 -28.60
N GLN A 41 14.00 18.87 -28.34
CA GLN A 41 13.49 19.16 -27.00
C GLN A 41 12.46 18.13 -26.56
N ALA A 42 11.56 17.74 -27.46
CA ALA A 42 10.59 16.68 -27.19
C ALA A 42 11.30 15.33 -26.95
N THR A 43 12.30 14.99 -27.76
CA THR A 43 13.08 13.76 -27.59
C THR A 43 13.88 13.77 -26.28
N ALA A 44 14.46 14.91 -25.88
CA ALA A 44 15.16 15.05 -24.61
C ALA A 44 14.22 14.75 -23.43
N ARG A 45 13.01 15.29 -23.43
CA ARG A 45 12.02 15.00 -22.38
C ARG A 45 11.64 13.52 -22.35
N LEU A 46 11.42 12.91 -23.52
CA LEU A 46 11.11 11.48 -23.61
C LEU A 46 12.24 10.60 -23.07
N ASN A 47 13.49 10.91 -23.41
CA ASN A 47 14.64 10.16 -22.89
C ASN A 47 14.73 10.23 -21.37
N MET A 48 14.48 11.42 -20.80
CA MET A 48 14.46 11.60 -19.34
C MET A 48 13.38 10.73 -18.69
N GLU A 49 12.16 10.73 -19.25
CA GLU A 49 11.07 9.87 -18.78
C GLU A 49 11.42 8.38 -18.86
N GLN A 50 12.02 7.94 -19.97
CA GLN A 50 12.46 6.55 -20.14
C GLN A 50 13.55 6.14 -19.13
N LEU A 51 14.50 7.04 -18.84
CA LEU A 51 15.55 6.78 -17.85
C LEU A 51 14.97 6.69 -16.44
N LEU A 52 14.00 7.53 -16.08
CA LEU A 52 13.30 7.43 -14.81
C LEU A 52 12.54 6.10 -14.69
N GLN A 53 11.79 5.71 -15.72
CA GLN A 53 11.03 4.45 -15.73
C GLN A 53 11.95 3.22 -15.69
N SER A 54 13.12 3.30 -16.33
CA SER A 54 14.15 2.27 -16.25
C SER A 54 14.72 2.17 -14.83
N ALA A 55 15.00 3.30 -14.17
CA ALA A 55 15.49 3.33 -12.80
C ALA A 55 14.48 2.74 -11.81
N SER A 56 13.20 3.09 -11.97
CA SER A 56 12.14 2.71 -11.02
C SER A 56 11.58 1.30 -11.24
N MET A 57 11.91 0.63 -12.34
CA MET A 57 11.29 -0.64 -12.75
C MET A 57 11.32 -1.70 -11.65
N GLU A 58 12.47 -1.93 -11.01
CA GLU A 58 12.61 -2.93 -9.94
C GLU A 58 11.74 -2.57 -8.72
N LEU A 59 11.83 -1.32 -8.26
CA LEU A 59 11.05 -0.81 -7.13
C LEU A 59 9.54 -0.87 -7.41
N LYS A 60 9.13 -0.46 -8.62
CA LYS A 60 7.74 -0.48 -9.08
C LYS A 60 7.17 -1.88 -9.06
N PHE A 61 7.90 -2.83 -9.65
CA PHE A 61 7.50 -4.22 -9.69
C PHE A 61 7.40 -4.82 -8.28
N LEU A 62 8.41 -4.54 -7.43
CA LEU A 62 8.42 -4.98 -6.05
C LEU A 62 7.16 -4.55 -5.30
N VAL A 63 6.80 -3.26 -5.35
CA VAL A 63 5.65 -2.73 -4.60
C VAL A 63 4.33 -3.23 -5.17
N ILE A 64 4.13 -3.15 -6.50
CA ILE A 64 2.87 -3.54 -7.15
C ILE A 64 2.58 -5.03 -6.92
N GLN A 65 3.56 -5.89 -7.14
CA GLN A 65 3.36 -7.33 -6.94
C GLN A 65 3.04 -7.67 -5.50
N ASN A 66 3.77 -7.09 -4.54
CA ASN A 66 3.52 -7.38 -3.13
C ASN A 66 2.18 -6.82 -2.68
N ALA A 67 1.75 -5.65 -3.16
CA ALA A 67 0.43 -5.10 -2.86
C ALA A 67 -0.70 -6.06 -3.31
N ALA A 68 -0.66 -6.54 -4.56
CA ALA A 68 -1.64 -7.49 -5.09
C ALA A 68 -1.65 -8.80 -4.29
N VAL A 69 -0.46 -9.32 -4.01
CA VAL A 69 -0.26 -10.53 -3.20
C VAL A 69 -0.85 -10.39 -1.79
N PHE A 70 -0.59 -9.28 -1.10
CA PHE A 70 -1.10 -9.11 0.27
C PHE A 70 -2.61 -8.97 0.26
N GLN A 71 -3.17 -8.27 -0.74
CA GLN A 71 -4.60 -8.16 -0.91
C GLN A 71 -5.27 -9.54 -1.12
N GLU A 72 -4.76 -10.34 -2.05
CA GLU A 72 -5.25 -11.71 -2.30
C GLU A 72 -5.11 -12.60 -1.07
N ALA A 73 -3.95 -12.55 -0.40
CA ALA A 73 -3.70 -13.31 0.80
C ALA A 73 -4.70 -13.00 1.92
N PHE A 74 -5.09 -11.73 2.08
CA PHE A 74 -6.06 -11.34 3.09
C PHE A 74 -7.45 -11.89 2.80
N GLU A 75 -7.90 -11.85 1.54
CA GLU A 75 -9.16 -12.48 1.13
C GLU A 75 -9.15 -13.99 1.41
N ILE A 76 -8.02 -14.65 1.13
CA ILE A 76 -7.82 -16.07 1.42
C ILE A 76 -7.91 -16.35 2.92
N VAL A 77 -7.25 -15.55 3.77
CA VAL A 77 -7.29 -15.71 5.24
C VAL A 77 -8.71 -15.54 5.78
N VAL A 78 -9.44 -14.51 5.35
CA VAL A 78 -10.84 -14.30 5.77
C VAL A 78 -11.70 -15.50 5.39
N ARG A 79 -11.55 -16.02 4.15
CA ARG A 79 -12.28 -17.20 3.69
C ARG A 79 -11.97 -18.42 4.55
N HIS A 80 -10.70 -18.67 4.89
CA HIS A 80 -10.30 -19.77 5.76
C HIS A 80 -10.84 -19.61 7.19
N ALA A 81 -10.74 -18.42 7.78
CA ALA A 81 -11.27 -18.13 9.10
C ALA A 81 -12.79 -18.35 9.19
N ARG A 82 -13.53 -17.93 8.15
CA ARG A 82 -14.96 -18.22 8.01
C ARG A 82 -15.23 -19.73 7.97
N ASN A 83 -14.48 -20.45 7.14
CA ASN A 83 -14.64 -21.90 6.98
C ASN A 83 -14.31 -22.67 8.27
N PHE A 84 -13.25 -22.29 9.00
CA PHE A 84 -12.92 -22.88 10.28
C PHE A 84 -13.99 -22.61 11.34
N THR A 85 -14.53 -21.39 11.39
CA THR A 85 -15.62 -21.05 12.31
C THR A 85 -16.89 -21.85 12.00
N ASN A 86 -17.26 -21.96 10.73
CA ASN A 86 -18.39 -22.80 10.29
C ASN A 86 -18.17 -24.29 10.60
N SER A 87 -16.97 -24.81 10.36
CA SER A 87 -16.61 -26.19 10.67
C SER A 87 -16.66 -26.46 12.18
N MET A 88 -16.20 -25.52 13.01
CA MET A 88 -16.30 -25.60 14.47
C MET A 88 -17.76 -25.74 14.92
N PHE A 89 -18.67 -24.91 14.40
CA PHE A 89 -20.09 -25.03 14.71
C PHE A 89 -20.68 -26.37 14.23
N ARG A 90 -20.39 -26.82 13.01
CA ARG A 90 -20.90 -28.09 12.48
C ARG A 90 -20.38 -29.31 13.27
N SER A 91 -19.16 -29.26 13.77
CA SER A 91 -18.53 -30.39 14.48
C SER A 91 -18.87 -30.43 15.97
N HIS A 92 -18.77 -29.30 16.67
CA HIS A 92 -18.92 -29.24 18.12
C HIS A 92 -20.34 -28.84 18.57
N TYR A 93 -21.12 -28.22 17.68
CA TYR A 93 -22.43 -27.63 17.99
C TYR A 93 -23.45 -27.93 16.88
N GLN A 94 -23.59 -29.21 16.52
CA GLN A 94 -24.35 -29.70 15.36
C GLN A 94 -25.76 -29.10 15.23
N SER A 95 -26.50 -28.99 16.34
CA SER A 95 -27.86 -28.43 16.37
C SER A 95 -27.90 -26.91 16.08
N MET A 96 -26.83 -26.18 16.41
CA MET A 96 -26.71 -24.74 16.16
C MET A 96 -26.10 -24.43 14.78
N GLY A 97 -25.37 -25.38 14.18
CA GLY A 97 -24.59 -25.19 12.95
C GLY A 97 -25.34 -24.51 11.79
N PRO A 98 -26.50 -25.02 11.35
CA PRO A 98 -27.25 -24.43 10.23
C PRO A 98 -27.65 -22.97 10.44
N ARG A 99 -28.03 -22.60 11.67
CA ARG A 99 -28.44 -21.22 12.00
C ARG A 99 -27.24 -20.30 12.22
N ALA A 100 -26.15 -20.83 12.79
CA ALA A 100 -24.93 -20.08 13.02
C ALA A 100 -24.22 -19.65 11.72
N LEU A 101 -24.37 -20.41 10.63
CA LEU A 101 -23.79 -20.09 9.31
C LEU A 101 -24.05 -18.65 8.87
N LYS A 102 -25.31 -18.19 9.00
CA LYS A 102 -25.70 -16.83 8.61
C LYS A 102 -24.89 -15.76 9.37
N PHE A 103 -24.77 -15.91 10.69
CA PHE A 103 -24.07 -14.93 11.54
C PHE A 103 -22.55 -14.94 11.29
N VAL A 104 -22.00 -16.12 10.99
CA VAL A 104 -20.59 -16.25 10.62
C VAL A 104 -20.33 -15.62 9.25
N GLU A 105 -21.22 -15.81 8.28
CA GLU A 105 -21.11 -15.17 6.96
C GLU A 105 -21.20 -13.64 7.03
N GLU A 106 -22.14 -13.10 7.80
CA GLU A 106 -22.25 -11.65 8.05
C GLU A 106 -20.96 -11.10 8.67
N LEU A 107 -20.47 -11.69 9.76
CA LEU A 107 -19.24 -11.27 10.43
C LEU A 107 -18.04 -11.20 9.48
N PHE A 108 -17.78 -12.24 8.70
CA PHE A 108 -16.61 -12.28 7.81
C PHE A 108 -16.79 -11.43 6.54
N THR A 109 -18.03 -11.13 6.15
CA THR A 109 -18.33 -10.14 5.10
C THR A 109 -17.96 -8.75 5.59
N ASP A 110 -18.35 -8.38 6.80
CA ASP A 110 -18.00 -7.08 7.40
C ASP A 110 -16.50 -6.93 7.62
N VAL A 111 -15.81 -8.01 8.03
CA VAL A 111 -14.33 -8.03 8.10
C VAL A 111 -13.71 -7.73 6.73
N SER A 112 -14.23 -8.33 5.66
CA SER A 112 -13.74 -8.10 4.29
C SER A 112 -13.96 -6.65 3.88
N LEU A 113 -15.17 -6.13 4.08
CA LEU A 113 -15.54 -4.74 3.77
C LEU A 113 -14.68 -3.74 4.55
N TYR A 114 -14.38 -4.01 5.83
CA TYR A 114 -13.50 -3.17 6.64
C TYR A 114 -12.08 -3.07 6.04
N ILE A 115 -11.50 -4.21 5.63
CA ILE A 115 -10.16 -4.26 5.01
C ILE A 115 -10.16 -3.49 3.68
N LEU A 116 -11.24 -3.58 2.91
CA LEU A 116 -11.40 -2.87 1.63
C LEU A 116 -11.69 -1.37 1.77
N GLY A 117 -11.86 -0.86 2.99
CA GLY A 117 -11.96 0.58 3.25
C GLY A 117 -13.32 1.08 3.74
N SER A 118 -14.29 0.20 3.98
CA SER A 118 -15.57 0.61 4.58
C SER A 118 -15.39 1.12 6.02
N ASP A 119 -16.20 2.09 6.43
CA ASP A 119 -16.17 2.70 7.77
C ASP A 119 -16.97 1.89 8.82
N ILE A 120 -16.88 0.57 8.73
CA ILE A 120 -17.56 -0.34 9.66
C ILE A 120 -16.84 -0.31 11.01
N SER A 121 -17.60 -0.16 12.09
CA SER A 121 -17.07 -0.25 13.45
C SER A 121 -16.83 -1.71 13.82
N VAL A 122 -15.57 -2.07 14.09
CA VAL A 122 -15.20 -3.42 14.53
C VAL A 122 -15.94 -3.82 15.82
N ASN A 123 -16.18 -2.85 16.70
CA ASN A 123 -16.92 -3.08 17.93
C ASN A 123 -18.38 -3.45 17.65
N ASP A 124 -19.01 -2.79 16.67
CA ASP A 124 -20.42 -3.02 16.35
C ASP A 124 -20.59 -4.35 15.62
N MET A 125 -19.76 -4.64 14.61
CA MET A 125 -19.70 -5.94 13.93
C MET A 125 -19.59 -7.12 14.91
N ILE A 126 -18.69 -7.03 15.90
CA ILE A 126 -18.51 -8.12 16.88
C ILE A 126 -19.69 -8.17 17.87
N ASN A 127 -20.22 -7.02 18.27
CA ASN A 127 -21.40 -6.99 19.12
C ASN A 127 -22.62 -7.62 18.42
N GLU A 128 -22.88 -7.26 17.17
CA GLU A 128 -23.96 -7.81 16.36
C GLU A 128 -23.83 -9.33 16.19
N PHE A 129 -22.61 -9.83 15.97
CA PHE A 129 -22.36 -11.27 15.96
C PHE A 129 -22.77 -11.95 17.28
N PHE A 130 -22.35 -11.41 18.43
CA PHE A 130 -22.71 -12.00 19.73
C PHE A 130 -24.18 -11.76 20.13
N ASP A 131 -24.80 -10.68 19.66
CA ASP A 131 -26.23 -10.41 19.81
C ASP A 131 -27.07 -11.41 19.01
N SER A 132 -26.63 -11.78 17.81
CA SER A 132 -27.27 -12.81 17.01
C SER A 132 -27.01 -14.23 17.52
N LEU A 133 -25.81 -14.48 18.06
CA LEU A 133 -25.42 -15.78 18.61
C LEU A 133 -26.16 -16.13 19.91
N PHE A 134 -26.44 -15.16 20.79
CA PHE A 134 -26.96 -15.45 22.12
C PHE A 134 -28.34 -16.15 22.13
N PRO A 135 -29.36 -15.70 21.37
CA PRO A 135 -30.64 -16.41 21.33
C PRO A 135 -30.51 -17.87 20.90
N LEU A 136 -29.60 -18.15 19.95
CA LEU A 136 -29.32 -19.50 19.48
C LEU A 136 -28.65 -20.36 20.57
N VAL A 137 -27.68 -19.79 21.29
CA VAL A 137 -27.01 -20.44 22.42
C VAL A 137 -27.99 -20.68 23.57
N TYR A 138 -28.87 -19.72 23.85
CA TYR A 138 -29.89 -19.84 24.89
C TYR A 138 -30.83 -21.02 24.62
N SER A 139 -31.38 -21.13 23.40
CA SER A 139 -32.35 -22.19 23.09
C SER A 139 -31.75 -23.60 23.11
N HIS A 140 -30.46 -23.75 22.80
CA HIS A 140 -29.83 -25.07 22.72
C HIS A 140 -29.04 -25.47 23.96
N LEU A 141 -28.52 -24.51 24.75
CA LEU A 141 -27.62 -24.80 25.87
C LEU A 141 -28.15 -24.36 27.24
N ILE A 142 -29.09 -23.40 27.32
CA ILE A 142 -29.61 -22.90 28.60
C ILE A 142 -31.06 -23.35 28.81
N ASN A 143 -31.83 -23.46 27.73
CA ASN A 143 -33.22 -23.87 27.77
C ASN A 143 -33.52 -24.98 26.73
N PRO A 144 -32.77 -26.10 26.73
CA PRO A 144 -32.96 -27.17 25.76
C PRO A 144 -34.35 -27.82 25.91
N GLY A 145 -34.92 -28.25 24.79
CA GLY A 145 -36.22 -28.96 24.76
C GLY A 145 -37.46 -28.05 24.78
N PHE A 146 -37.28 -26.73 24.87
CA PHE A 146 -38.38 -25.77 24.75
C PHE A 146 -38.49 -25.20 23.32
N PRO A 147 -39.67 -24.69 22.92
CA PRO A 147 -39.84 -24.02 21.63
C PRO A 147 -38.84 -22.86 21.46
N ASP A 148 -38.50 -22.56 20.21
CA ASP A 148 -37.67 -21.40 19.90
C ASP A 148 -38.25 -20.12 20.56
N PRO A 149 -37.39 -19.23 21.07
CA PRO A 149 -37.83 -18.04 21.78
C PRO A 149 -38.71 -17.16 20.87
N SER A 150 -39.79 -16.60 21.44
CA SER A 150 -40.61 -15.61 20.75
C SER A 150 -39.77 -14.39 20.32
N VAL A 151 -40.32 -13.55 19.43
CA VAL A 151 -39.64 -12.31 19.01
C VAL A 151 -39.34 -11.42 20.23
N GLU A 152 -40.32 -11.22 21.11
CA GLU A 152 -40.17 -10.45 22.36
C GLU A 152 -39.06 -11.02 23.27
N MET A 153 -38.97 -12.35 23.39
CA MET A 153 -37.94 -13.02 24.18
C MET A 153 -36.56 -12.86 23.53
N THR A 154 -36.47 -13.01 22.21
CA THR A 154 -35.24 -12.86 21.43
C THR A 154 -34.66 -11.45 21.58
N GLU A 155 -35.51 -10.42 21.52
CA GLU A 155 -35.11 -9.02 21.75
C GLU A 155 -34.63 -8.79 23.18
N CYS A 156 -35.32 -9.36 24.18
CA CYS A 156 -34.88 -9.28 25.57
C CYS A 156 -33.52 -9.95 25.80
N LEU A 157 -33.29 -11.11 25.20
CA LEU A 157 -32.01 -11.81 25.25
C LEU A 157 -30.89 -10.92 24.67
N ARG A 158 -31.09 -10.34 23.48
CA ARG A 158 -30.13 -9.40 22.88
C ARG A 158 -29.83 -8.22 23.80
N ALA A 159 -30.86 -7.57 24.34
CA ALA A 159 -30.70 -6.41 25.20
C ALA A 159 -29.93 -6.73 26.50
N THR A 160 -30.23 -7.87 27.13
CA THR A 160 -29.64 -8.24 28.44
C THR A 160 -28.25 -8.86 28.33
N ARG A 161 -27.81 -9.26 27.13
CA ARG A 161 -26.55 -9.97 26.90
C ARG A 161 -25.31 -9.24 27.41
N ARG A 162 -25.24 -7.91 27.23
CA ARG A 162 -24.12 -7.06 27.71
C ARG A 162 -24.09 -7.00 29.23
N ASP A 163 -25.24 -6.68 29.82
CA ASP A 163 -25.38 -6.44 31.26
C ASP A 163 -25.07 -7.70 32.07
N LEU A 164 -25.51 -8.86 31.56
CA LEU A 164 -25.25 -10.16 32.18
C LEU A 164 -23.86 -10.72 31.88
N LYS A 165 -23.08 -10.08 30.99
CA LYS A 165 -21.78 -10.60 30.49
C LYS A 165 -21.87 -12.09 30.15
N VAL A 166 -22.88 -12.45 29.35
CA VAL A 166 -23.22 -13.84 29.01
C VAL A 166 -21.99 -14.61 28.55
N PHE A 167 -21.23 -14.02 27.63
CA PHE A 167 -20.01 -14.59 27.05
C PHE A 167 -18.74 -14.17 27.79
N GLY A 168 -18.83 -13.72 29.05
CA GLY A 168 -17.68 -13.26 29.83
C GLY A 168 -16.91 -12.13 29.16
N ASN A 169 -15.57 -12.22 29.17
CA ASN A 169 -14.69 -11.21 28.58
C ASN A 169 -14.37 -11.47 27.09
N TYR A 170 -14.83 -12.58 26.51
CA TYR A 170 -14.46 -13.00 25.16
C TYR A 170 -14.90 -12.01 24.07
N PRO A 171 -16.11 -11.40 24.08
CA PRO A 171 -16.46 -10.38 23.09
C PRO A 171 -15.52 -9.18 23.11
N LYS A 172 -15.15 -8.68 24.31
CA LYS A 172 -14.22 -7.55 24.45
C LYS A 172 -12.80 -7.91 24.01
N MET A 173 -12.36 -9.13 24.29
CA MET A 173 -11.07 -9.66 23.82
C MET A 173 -11.04 -9.74 22.30
N MET A 174 -12.09 -10.28 21.68
CA MET A 174 -12.25 -10.35 20.23
C MET A 174 -12.26 -8.95 19.60
N MET A 175 -13.02 -7.99 20.17
CA MET A 175 -13.02 -6.59 19.73
C MET A 175 -11.62 -5.99 19.71
N THR A 176 -10.87 -6.18 20.80
CA THR A 176 -9.53 -5.59 20.92
C THR A 176 -8.55 -6.20 19.92
N GLN A 177 -8.57 -7.52 19.75
CA GLN A 177 -7.66 -8.22 18.84
C GLN A 177 -7.97 -7.90 17.39
N VAL A 178 -9.24 -8.06 16.98
CA VAL A 178 -9.69 -7.80 15.60
C VAL A 178 -9.50 -6.33 15.25
N SER A 179 -9.84 -5.39 16.15
CA SER A 179 -9.69 -3.96 15.86
C SER A 179 -8.23 -3.59 15.58
N LYS A 180 -7.31 -4.00 16.45
CA LYS A 180 -5.88 -3.70 16.28
C LYS A 180 -5.29 -4.39 15.06
N SER A 181 -5.63 -5.65 14.82
CA SER A 181 -5.08 -6.41 13.69
C SER A 181 -5.59 -5.89 12.35
N LEU A 182 -6.89 -5.58 12.24
CA LEU A 182 -7.48 -5.08 11.02
C LEU A 182 -7.03 -3.64 10.73
N GLN A 183 -6.93 -2.78 11.76
CA GLN A 183 -6.41 -1.42 11.58
C GLN A 183 -4.98 -1.44 11.04
N ALA A 184 -4.08 -2.23 11.64
CA ALA A 184 -2.71 -2.36 11.17
C ALA A 184 -2.64 -2.88 9.72
N THR A 185 -3.52 -3.83 9.38
CA THR A 185 -3.61 -4.39 8.02
C THR A 185 -4.09 -3.35 7.01
N ARG A 186 -5.11 -2.55 7.37
CA ARG A 186 -5.63 -1.48 6.52
C ARG A 186 -4.58 -0.40 6.26
N VAL A 187 -3.92 0.07 7.31
CA VAL A 187 -2.82 1.06 7.17
C VAL A 187 -1.68 0.49 6.33
N PHE A 188 -1.35 -0.80 6.48
CA PHE A 188 -0.31 -1.44 5.68
C PHE A 188 -0.66 -1.46 4.18
N LEU A 189 -1.88 -1.83 3.82
CA LEU A 189 -2.34 -1.78 2.42
C LEU A 189 -2.38 -0.34 1.87
N GLN A 190 -2.87 0.60 2.67
CA GLN A 190 -2.90 2.01 2.29
C GLN A 190 -1.50 2.55 2.03
N ALA A 191 -0.54 2.19 2.88
CA ALA A 191 0.86 2.54 2.72
C ALA A 191 1.42 1.96 1.42
N LEU A 192 1.18 0.67 1.12
CA LEU A 192 1.61 0.07 -0.16
C LEU A 192 1.02 0.77 -1.37
N ASN A 193 -0.28 1.08 -1.35
CA ASN A 193 -0.95 1.81 -2.42
C ASN A 193 -0.38 3.23 -2.59
N LEU A 194 -0.06 3.91 -1.49
CA LEU A 194 0.64 5.19 -1.55
C LEU A 194 2.03 5.03 -2.17
N GLY A 195 2.78 3.98 -1.83
CA GLY A 195 4.07 3.67 -2.46
C GLY A 195 3.96 3.54 -3.98
N ILE A 196 2.92 2.84 -4.47
CA ILE A 196 2.61 2.75 -5.90
C ILE A 196 2.30 4.14 -6.49
N GLU A 197 1.51 4.94 -5.79
CA GLU A 197 1.16 6.30 -6.23
C GLU A 197 2.41 7.20 -6.35
N VAL A 198 3.28 7.19 -5.35
CA VAL A 198 4.53 7.97 -5.34
C VAL A 198 5.39 7.59 -6.55
N ILE A 199 5.65 6.29 -6.74
CA ILE A 199 6.46 5.78 -7.85
C ILE A 199 5.86 6.18 -9.20
N ASN A 200 4.58 5.88 -9.43
CA ASN A 200 3.91 6.20 -10.69
C ASN A 200 3.90 7.70 -10.99
N THR A 201 3.75 8.53 -9.97
CA THR A 201 3.75 9.98 -10.17
C THR A 201 5.14 10.50 -10.49
N THR A 202 6.18 9.95 -9.85
CA THR A 202 7.57 10.29 -10.17
C THR A 202 8.01 9.77 -11.54
N ASP A 203 7.50 8.62 -11.99
CA ASP A 203 7.76 8.04 -13.33
C ASP A 203 7.25 8.92 -14.47
N HIS A 204 6.15 9.65 -14.24
CA HIS A 204 5.45 10.45 -15.25
C HIS A 204 5.51 11.95 -14.94
N LEU A 205 6.54 12.39 -14.24
CA LEU A 205 6.72 13.78 -13.84
C LEU A 205 6.86 14.68 -15.07
N LYS A 206 6.06 15.75 -15.13
CA LYS A 206 6.11 16.72 -16.22
C LYS A 206 7.12 17.81 -15.92
N PHE A 207 8.35 17.61 -16.39
CA PHE A 207 9.42 18.58 -16.21
C PHE A 207 9.09 20.00 -16.68
N SER A 208 9.55 20.97 -15.91
CA SER A 208 9.48 22.40 -16.24
C SER A 208 10.08 22.75 -17.60
N LYS A 209 9.65 23.90 -18.15
CA LYS A 209 10.23 24.44 -19.40
C LYS A 209 11.73 24.67 -19.28
N ASP A 210 12.21 25.08 -18.11
CA ASP A 210 13.63 25.34 -17.84
C ASP A 210 14.45 24.06 -17.86
N CYS A 211 13.95 23.00 -17.19
CA CYS A 211 14.57 21.67 -17.26
C CYS A 211 14.57 21.15 -18.71
N GLY A 212 13.46 21.26 -19.44
CA GLY A 212 13.41 20.85 -20.84
C GLY A 212 14.43 21.59 -21.74
N ARG A 213 14.76 22.85 -21.44
CA ARG A 213 15.83 23.59 -22.14
C ARG A 213 17.21 23.09 -21.74
N ALA A 214 17.45 22.82 -20.45
CA ALA A 214 18.72 22.29 -19.97
C ALA A 214 19.02 20.88 -20.51
N LEU A 215 18.01 19.99 -20.54
CA LEU A 215 18.12 18.65 -21.13
C LEU A 215 18.43 18.70 -22.63
N LEU A 216 17.74 19.56 -23.38
CA LEU A 216 18.02 19.80 -24.80
C LEU A 216 19.48 20.25 -24.98
N LYS A 217 19.94 21.20 -24.16
CA LYS A 217 21.31 21.72 -24.19
C LYS A 217 22.36 20.65 -23.90
N MET A 218 22.05 19.75 -22.97
CA MET A 218 22.95 18.68 -22.58
C MET A 218 23.05 17.58 -23.63
N TRP A 219 21.94 17.10 -24.20
CA TRP A 219 21.95 15.92 -25.06
C TRP A 219 22.04 16.19 -26.56
N TYR A 220 21.58 17.35 -27.05
CA TYR A 220 21.39 17.55 -28.49
C TYR A 220 21.98 18.82 -29.08
N CYS A 221 22.33 19.84 -28.27
CA CYS A 221 22.90 21.05 -28.85
C CYS A 221 24.28 20.84 -29.47
N SER A 222 25.04 19.81 -29.08
CA SER A 222 26.26 19.40 -29.77
C SER A 222 25.98 19.00 -31.23
N HIS A 223 24.85 18.32 -31.49
CA HIS A 223 24.45 17.92 -32.84
C HIS A 223 24.18 19.14 -33.73
N CYS A 224 23.62 20.19 -33.16
CA CYS A 224 23.38 21.45 -33.86
C CYS A 224 24.67 22.20 -34.23
N GLN A 225 25.79 21.86 -33.61
CA GLN A 225 27.13 22.34 -33.96
C GLN A 225 27.92 21.34 -34.83
N GLY A 226 27.28 20.27 -35.33
CA GLY A 226 27.92 19.23 -36.14
C GLY A 226 28.67 18.17 -35.33
N LEU A 227 28.59 18.20 -33.99
CA LEU A 227 29.30 17.29 -33.08
C LEU A 227 28.40 16.12 -32.67
N LEU A 228 28.02 15.26 -33.61
CA LEU A 228 27.03 14.18 -33.41
C LEU A 228 27.47 13.08 -32.41
N LEU A 229 28.77 12.94 -32.15
CA LEU A 229 29.32 11.92 -31.26
C LEU A 229 29.68 12.48 -29.87
N ALA A 230 29.51 13.78 -29.65
CA ALA A 230 29.89 14.42 -28.41
C ALA A 230 28.92 14.05 -27.28
N LYS A 231 29.46 13.43 -26.24
CA LYS A 231 28.72 13.01 -25.04
C LYS A 231 28.88 14.05 -23.92
N PRO A 232 27.84 14.28 -23.09
CA PRO A 232 27.94 15.25 -22.00
C PRO A 232 28.98 14.82 -20.97
N CYS A 233 29.64 15.81 -20.35
CA CYS A 233 30.47 15.60 -19.16
C CYS A 233 29.60 15.09 -18.00
N ALA A 234 30.11 14.17 -17.19
CA ALA A 234 29.40 13.63 -16.03
C ALA A 234 29.07 14.73 -15.00
N SER A 235 30.01 15.63 -14.71
CA SER A 235 29.73 16.74 -13.78
C SER A 235 28.77 17.78 -14.37
N TYR A 236 28.77 18.02 -15.69
CA TYR A 236 27.74 18.86 -16.32
C TYR A 236 26.37 18.19 -16.25
N CYS A 237 26.30 16.89 -16.49
CA CYS A 237 25.08 16.12 -16.31
C CYS A 237 24.57 16.22 -14.86
N GLY A 238 25.46 16.10 -13.87
CA GLY A 238 25.12 16.25 -12.45
C GLY A 238 24.43 17.59 -12.15
N VAL A 239 24.96 18.70 -12.67
CA VAL A 239 24.36 20.04 -12.50
C VAL A 239 22.96 20.11 -13.12
N VAL A 240 22.80 19.60 -14.35
CA VAL A 240 21.50 19.58 -15.03
C VAL A 240 20.50 18.72 -14.26
N MET A 241 20.91 17.52 -13.81
CA MET A 241 20.05 16.62 -13.04
C MET A 241 19.68 17.20 -11.68
N GLN A 242 20.61 17.86 -10.98
CA GLN A 242 20.32 18.51 -9.70
C GLN A 242 19.24 19.58 -9.85
N GLY A 243 19.26 20.36 -10.93
CA GLY A 243 18.21 21.36 -11.20
C GLY A 243 16.89 20.74 -11.67
N CYS A 244 16.94 19.70 -12.51
CA CYS A 244 15.74 19.04 -13.03
C CYS A 244 15.00 18.19 -11.98
N LEU A 245 15.73 17.58 -11.05
CA LEU A 245 15.19 16.66 -10.04
C LEU A 245 15.15 17.26 -8.63
N ALA A 246 15.34 18.58 -8.47
CA ALA A 246 15.35 19.24 -7.16
C ALA A 246 14.15 18.84 -6.28
N GLY A 247 12.92 18.94 -6.82
CA GLY A 247 11.72 18.52 -6.09
C GLY A 247 11.63 17.02 -5.85
N VAL A 248 12.15 16.18 -6.76
CA VAL A 248 12.15 14.72 -6.58
C VAL A 248 13.10 14.31 -5.45
N VAL A 249 14.25 14.99 -5.32
CA VAL A 249 15.20 14.75 -4.24
C VAL A 249 14.62 15.14 -2.87
N GLU A 250 13.70 16.12 -2.81
CA GLU A 250 12.99 16.44 -1.56
C GLU A 250 12.10 15.29 -1.05
N ILE A 251 11.60 14.42 -1.95
CA ILE A 251 10.80 13.24 -1.60
C ILE A 251 11.65 12.23 -0.81
N ASP A 252 12.95 12.14 -1.09
CA ASP A 252 13.86 11.10 -0.59
C ASP A 252 13.85 10.97 0.94
N ASN A 253 13.79 12.08 1.67
CA ASN A 253 13.70 12.06 3.14
C ASN A 253 12.38 11.47 3.63
N HIS A 254 11.26 11.87 3.01
CA HIS A 254 9.94 11.37 3.36
C HIS A 254 9.73 9.91 2.93
N TRP A 255 10.35 9.50 1.83
CA TRP A 255 10.38 8.12 1.36
C TRP A 255 11.16 7.20 2.32
N ARG A 256 12.32 7.63 2.81
CA ARG A 256 13.06 6.89 3.85
C ARG A 256 12.25 6.71 5.12
N GLU A 257 11.62 7.78 5.58
CA GLU A 257 10.75 7.74 6.76
C GLU A 257 9.57 6.78 6.53
N TYR A 258 8.92 6.86 5.36
CA TYR A 258 7.85 5.95 4.95
C TYR A 258 8.26 4.47 5.00
N ILE A 259 9.43 4.12 4.49
CA ILE A 259 9.95 2.74 4.60
C ILE A 259 10.16 2.35 6.07
N GLY A 260 10.65 3.28 6.89
CA GLY A 260 10.82 3.08 8.34
C GLY A 260 9.49 2.85 9.07
N VAL A 261 8.45 3.61 8.74
CA VAL A 261 7.09 3.45 9.29
C VAL A 261 6.49 2.12 8.85
N LEU A 262 6.63 1.74 7.58
CA LEU A 262 6.18 0.44 7.08
C LEU A 262 6.90 -0.72 7.79
N GLU A 263 8.20 -0.59 8.08
CA GLU A 263 8.93 -1.54 8.92
C GLU A 263 8.37 -1.58 10.36
N GLY A 264 8.10 -0.43 10.98
CA GLY A 264 7.51 -0.35 12.31
C GLY A 264 6.15 -1.06 12.37
N LEU A 265 5.31 -0.83 11.37
CA LEU A 265 4.00 -1.44 11.24
C LEU A 265 4.09 -2.97 11.11
N THR A 266 4.94 -3.46 10.20
CA THR A 266 5.13 -4.92 10.03
C THR A 266 5.72 -5.60 11.26
N LYS A 267 6.54 -4.90 12.06
CA LYS A 267 7.02 -5.38 13.38
C LYS A 267 5.88 -5.46 14.41
N GLY A 268 4.93 -4.53 14.36
CA GLY A 268 3.74 -4.52 15.22
C GLY A 268 2.71 -5.60 14.86
N MET A 269 2.65 -6.01 13.59
CA MET A 269 1.80 -7.12 13.10
C MET A 269 2.38 -8.48 13.51
N ARG A 270 2.29 -8.83 14.80
CA ARG A 270 2.77 -10.11 15.36
C ARG A 270 1.82 -10.68 16.39
N GLY A 271 1.76 -12.02 16.46
CA GLY A 271 0.99 -12.74 17.48
C GLY A 271 -0.48 -12.28 17.52
N ILE A 272 -0.93 -11.80 18.68
CA ILE A 272 -2.32 -11.35 18.90
C ILE A 272 -2.74 -10.09 18.13
N TYR A 273 -1.83 -9.49 17.35
CA TYR A 273 -2.11 -8.35 16.46
C TYR A 273 -1.81 -8.67 14.99
N ASP A 274 -1.35 -9.89 14.70
CA ASP A 274 -1.20 -10.36 13.32
C ASP A 274 -2.57 -10.86 12.81
N MET A 275 -3.04 -10.27 11.71
CA MET A 275 -4.38 -10.53 11.19
C MET A 275 -4.62 -12.00 10.84
N GLU A 276 -3.62 -12.66 10.22
CA GLU A 276 -3.69 -14.09 9.92
C GLU A 276 -3.88 -14.89 11.20
N HIS A 277 -3.07 -14.62 12.22
CA HIS A 277 -3.20 -15.28 13.52
C HIS A 277 -4.54 -15.00 14.21
N VAL A 278 -5.02 -13.75 14.29
CA VAL A 278 -6.27 -13.47 15.03
C VAL A 278 -7.48 -14.01 14.28
N LEU A 279 -7.57 -13.83 12.95
CA LEU A 279 -8.72 -14.31 12.18
C LEU A 279 -8.81 -15.83 12.19
N LEU A 280 -7.69 -16.52 11.95
CA LEU A 280 -7.66 -17.98 11.97
C LEU A 280 -7.91 -18.57 13.35
N ASN A 281 -7.75 -17.79 14.44
CA ASN A 281 -8.06 -18.23 15.81
C ASN A 281 -9.44 -17.78 16.33
N LEU A 282 -10.22 -17.02 15.56
CA LEU A 282 -11.55 -16.55 15.99
C LEU A 282 -12.48 -17.70 16.36
N PHE A 283 -12.44 -18.82 15.63
CA PHE A 283 -13.25 -19.99 15.95
C PHE A 283 -13.01 -20.49 17.38
N SER A 284 -11.76 -20.43 17.86
CA SER A 284 -11.41 -20.84 19.22
C SER A 284 -11.98 -19.87 20.24
N LEU A 285 -11.86 -18.56 20.01
CA LEU A 285 -12.45 -17.55 20.90
C LEU A 285 -13.98 -17.68 21.00
N VAL A 286 -14.66 -17.92 19.87
CA VAL A 286 -16.11 -18.15 19.84
C VAL A 286 -16.46 -19.42 20.60
N ARG A 287 -15.72 -20.52 20.40
CA ARG A 287 -15.93 -21.78 21.14
C ARG A 287 -15.76 -21.57 22.64
N ASP A 288 -14.69 -20.88 23.06
CA ASP A 288 -14.39 -20.66 24.48
C ASP A 288 -15.42 -19.73 25.15
N ALA A 289 -15.98 -18.79 24.39
CA ALA A 289 -17.13 -17.98 24.79
C ALA A 289 -18.38 -18.84 25.04
N ILE A 290 -18.69 -19.79 24.16
CA ILE A 290 -19.83 -20.71 24.33
C ILE A 290 -19.60 -21.64 25.54
N VAL A 291 -18.39 -22.17 25.71
CA VAL A 291 -18.02 -22.99 26.88
C VAL A 291 -18.19 -22.21 28.18
N TYR A 292 -17.90 -20.90 28.17
CA TYR A 292 -18.15 -20.04 29.33
C TYR A 292 -19.63 -19.96 29.68
N VAL A 293 -20.53 -19.88 28.69
CA VAL A 293 -21.98 -19.92 28.90
C VAL A 293 -22.40 -21.24 29.55
N GLN A 294 -21.94 -22.37 28.99
CA GLN A 294 -22.24 -23.70 29.54
C GLN A 294 -21.80 -23.84 31.00
N LYS A 295 -20.62 -23.32 31.37
CA LYS A 295 -20.14 -23.35 32.75
C LYS A 295 -20.97 -22.49 33.72
N ASN A 296 -21.71 -21.50 33.21
CA ASN A 296 -22.49 -20.56 34.02
C ASN A 296 -24.00 -20.69 33.81
N GLU A 297 -24.45 -21.78 33.19
CA GLU A 297 -25.83 -22.01 32.76
C GLU A 297 -26.86 -21.72 33.86
N GLY A 298 -26.73 -22.33 35.04
CA GLY A 298 -27.72 -22.17 36.13
C GLY A 298 -27.85 -20.73 36.64
N LYS A 299 -26.73 -19.99 36.70
CA LYS A 299 -26.74 -18.57 37.10
C LYS A 299 -27.39 -17.70 36.02
N LEU A 300 -27.07 -17.98 34.75
CA LEU A 300 -27.61 -17.25 33.62
C LEU A 300 -29.11 -17.52 33.45
N SER A 301 -29.55 -18.77 33.53
CA SER A 301 -30.97 -19.16 33.46
C SER A 301 -31.80 -18.40 34.51
N THR A 302 -31.36 -18.39 35.77
CA THR A 302 -32.04 -17.66 36.85
C THR A 302 -32.10 -16.16 36.59
N ALA A 303 -31.01 -15.56 36.13
CA ALA A 303 -30.94 -14.12 35.82
C ALA A 303 -31.83 -13.75 34.63
N ILE A 304 -31.85 -14.57 33.58
CA ILE A 304 -32.66 -14.39 32.37
C ILE A 304 -34.14 -14.54 32.70
N SER A 305 -34.54 -15.58 33.44
CA SER A 305 -35.94 -15.71 33.86
C SER A 305 -36.41 -14.53 34.72
N ARG A 306 -35.53 -13.92 35.50
CA ARG A 306 -35.87 -12.70 36.25
C ARG A 306 -36.05 -11.47 35.35
N LEU A 307 -35.17 -11.28 34.36
CA LEU A 307 -35.16 -10.09 33.50
C LEU A 307 -36.16 -10.19 32.33
N CYS A 308 -36.27 -11.37 31.73
CA CYS A 308 -37.10 -11.67 30.56
C CYS A 308 -38.35 -12.49 30.90
N GLY A 309 -38.64 -12.79 32.17
CA GLY A 309 -39.75 -13.67 32.59
C GLY A 309 -41.15 -13.26 32.13
N ARG A 310 -41.38 -11.96 31.85
CA ARG A 310 -42.64 -11.48 31.25
C ARG A 310 -42.85 -11.99 29.81
N ALA A 311 -41.77 -12.19 29.05
CA ALA A 311 -41.82 -12.80 27.72
C ALA A 311 -41.98 -14.34 27.80
N GLN A 312 -41.53 -14.95 28.90
CA GLN A 312 -41.62 -16.39 29.16
C GLN A 312 -43.05 -16.85 29.52
N GLN A 313 -43.82 -16.02 30.26
CA GLN A 313 -45.21 -16.33 30.64
C GLN A 313 -46.21 -16.38 29.48
N ARG A 314 -45.91 -15.77 28.32
CA ARG A 314 -46.77 -15.86 27.11
C ARG A 314 -46.55 -17.15 26.31
N GLN A 315 -45.39 -17.81 26.44
CA GLN A 315 -45.09 -19.09 25.77
C GLN A 315 -45.71 -20.31 26.49
N TYR A 316 -45.83 -20.26 27.82
CA TYR A 316 -46.33 -21.38 28.64
C TYR A 316 -47.82 -21.74 28.45
N ARG A 317 -48.56 -21.08 27.55
CA ARG A 317 -49.93 -21.47 27.18
C ARG A 317 -50.03 -22.45 26.01
N SER A 318 -48.92 -22.81 25.37
CA SER A 318 -48.94 -23.74 24.24
C SER A 318 -47.89 -24.85 24.37
N ALA A 319 -48.41 -26.04 24.68
CA ALA A 319 -47.87 -27.38 24.46
C ALA A 319 -46.67 -27.88 25.31
N ASN A 320 -46.98 -28.88 26.14
CA ASN A 320 -46.06 -29.90 26.67
C ASN A 320 -45.92 -31.04 25.64
N TYR A 321 -44.71 -31.50 25.35
CA TYR A 321 -44.38 -32.89 25.02
C TYR A 321 -42.88 -33.14 25.27
N PRO A 322 -42.46 -34.24 25.92
CA PRO A 322 -41.05 -34.56 26.12
C PRO A 322 -40.54 -35.52 25.03
N GLU A 323 -39.35 -35.28 24.50
CA GLU A 323 -38.56 -36.32 23.81
C GLU A 323 -37.07 -36.20 24.17
N ASP A 324 -36.52 -37.33 24.62
CA ASP A 324 -35.13 -37.53 25.04
C ASP A 324 -34.22 -37.74 23.83
N LEU A 325 -33.05 -37.08 23.80
CA LEU A 325 -31.91 -37.52 22.99
C LEU A 325 -30.57 -37.31 23.72
N PHE A 326 -29.89 -38.42 24.02
CA PHE A 326 -28.49 -38.49 24.45
C PHE A 326 -27.54 -38.22 23.28
N VAL A 327 -26.41 -37.52 23.52
CA VAL A 327 -25.28 -37.44 22.57
C VAL A 327 -23.96 -37.74 23.28
N ASP A 328 -23.24 -38.72 22.73
CA ASP A 328 -21.94 -39.23 23.16
C ASP A 328 -20.77 -38.33 22.70
N LYS A 329 -19.72 -38.24 23.52
CA LYS A 329 -18.52 -37.41 23.28
C LYS A 329 -17.46 -38.22 22.54
N LYS A 330 -17.05 -37.75 21.35
CA LYS A 330 -15.72 -38.08 20.79
C LYS A 330 -14.96 -36.82 20.40
N VAL A 331 -13.78 -36.69 20.99
CA VAL A 331 -12.77 -35.67 20.71
C VAL A 331 -11.83 -36.24 19.66
N LEU A 332 -11.63 -35.52 18.56
CA LEU A 332 -10.52 -35.76 17.63
C LEU A 332 -9.70 -34.48 17.48
N LYS A 333 -8.38 -34.66 17.67
CA LYS A 333 -7.35 -33.63 17.60
C LYS A 333 -7.19 -33.17 16.15
N VAL A 334 -7.14 -31.85 15.95
CA VAL A 334 -6.75 -31.24 14.68
C VAL A 334 -5.25 -31.39 14.51
N THR A 335 -4.86 -31.99 13.40
CA THR A 335 -3.48 -32.14 12.93
C THR A 335 -2.90 -30.82 12.48
N HIS A 336 -1.60 -30.70 12.73
CA HIS A 336 -0.69 -29.64 12.29
C HIS A 336 -0.97 -29.17 10.84
N ILE A 337 -1.10 -27.86 10.66
CA ILE A 337 -1.03 -27.22 9.34
C ILE A 337 0.45 -27.22 8.93
N GLU A 338 0.71 -27.76 7.75
CA GLU A 338 2.00 -27.83 7.10
C GLU A 338 2.52 -26.42 6.75
N GLN A 339 3.83 -26.34 6.56
CA GLN A 339 4.63 -25.13 6.40
C GLN A 339 4.33 -24.40 5.08
N GLU A 340 3.21 -23.69 5.00
CA GLU A 340 3.02 -22.62 4.01
C GLU A 340 3.84 -21.38 4.43
N GLU A 341 4.39 -20.65 3.46
CA GLU A 341 5.05 -19.36 3.74
C GLU A 341 4.05 -18.39 4.38
N THR A 342 4.22 -18.16 5.69
CA THR A 342 3.35 -17.25 6.45
C THR A 342 3.36 -15.83 5.86
N LEU A 343 2.28 -15.06 6.05
CA LEU A 343 2.28 -13.65 5.64
C LEU A 343 3.35 -12.84 6.38
N SER A 344 3.72 -13.29 7.58
CA SER A 344 4.82 -12.73 8.36
C SER A 344 6.18 -12.81 7.65
N SER A 345 6.54 -13.96 7.07
CA SER A 345 7.80 -14.11 6.32
C SER A 345 7.82 -13.21 5.09
N ARG A 346 6.69 -13.12 4.38
CA ARG A 346 6.56 -12.30 3.18
C ARG A 346 6.61 -10.80 3.47
N ARG A 347 5.97 -10.34 4.55
CA ARG A 347 6.10 -8.94 5.02
C ARG A 347 7.56 -8.61 5.33
N ARG A 348 8.27 -9.49 6.03
CA ARG A 348 9.69 -9.29 6.36
C ARG A 348 10.56 -9.21 5.11
N GLU A 349 10.33 -10.09 4.13
CA GLU A 349 11.06 -10.07 2.86
C GLU A 349 10.82 -8.77 2.09
N LEU A 350 9.56 -8.34 1.96
CA LEU A 350 9.22 -7.06 1.34
C LEU A 350 9.99 -5.91 1.99
N ILE A 351 9.98 -5.81 3.33
CA ILE A 351 10.68 -4.74 4.04
C ILE A 351 12.19 -4.78 3.77
N MET A 352 12.79 -5.97 3.77
CA MET A 352 14.22 -6.10 3.44
C MET A 352 14.53 -5.58 2.02
N LYS A 353 13.70 -5.93 1.03
CA LYS A 353 13.85 -5.44 -0.36
C LYS A 353 13.53 -3.95 -0.50
N LEU A 354 12.58 -3.40 0.25
CA LEU A 354 12.31 -1.95 0.23
C LEU A 354 13.45 -1.14 0.84
N LYS A 355 14.12 -1.67 1.86
CA LYS A 355 15.28 -0.99 2.49
C LYS A 355 16.45 -0.78 1.52
N SER A 356 16.70 -1.70 0.59
CA SER A 356 17.72 -1.49 -0.44
C SER A 356 17.39 -0.33 -1.38
N HIS A 357 16.11 0.06 -1.46
CA HIS A 357 15.59 1.18 -2.23
C HIS A 357 15.34 2.44 -1.39
N SER A 358 15.87 2.50 -0.16
CA SER A 358 15.68 3.64 0.74
C SER A 358 16.28 4.95 0.20
N SER A 359 17.36 4.86 -0.58
CA SER A 359 18.02 6.04 -1.19
C SER A 359 17.69 6.18 -2.68
N PHE A 360 16.59 5.59 -3.14
CA PHE A 360 16.21 5.57 -4.54
C PHE A 360 16.17 6.97 -5.15
N TYR A 361 15.39 7.89 -4.56
CA TYR A 361 15.17 9.23 -5.11
C TYR A 361 16.43 10.11 -5.09
N SER A 362 17.27 10.00 -4.06
CA SER A 362 18.57 10.68 -4.02
C SER A 362 19.58 10.13 -5.02
N SER A 363 19.48 8.85 -5.41
CA SER A 363 20.40 8.22 -6.38
C SER A 363 20.04 8.49 -7.85
N LEU A 364 18.85 9.01 -8.15
CA LEU A 364 18.37 9.23 -9.52
C LEU A 364 19.31 10.12 -10.37
N PRO A 365 19.85 11.26 -9.88
CA PRO A 365 20.77 12.06 -10.67
C PRO A 365 21.99 11.28 -11.17
N GLU A 366 22.59 10.48 -10.28
CA GLU A 366 23.75 9.65 -10.60
C GLU A 366 23.37 8.52 -11.56
N TYR A 367 22.25 7.83 -11.31
CA TYR A 367 21.74 6.78 -12.19
C TYR A 367 21.56 7.31 -13.62
N ILE A 368 20.90 8.45 -13.77
CA ILE A 368 20.61 9.04 -15.08
C ILE A 368 21.89 9.41 -15.81
N CYS A 369 22.86 10.05 -15.14
CA CYS A 369 24.11 10.41 -15.78
C CYS A 369 24.95 9.20 -16.20
N ASN A 370 24.93 8.13 -15.41
CA ASN A 370 25.61 6.88 -15.74
C ASN A 370 24.97 6.17 -16.94
N HIS A 371 23.64 6.25 -17.07
CA HIS A 371 22.89 5.56 -18.13
C HIS A 371 22.61 6.44 -19.37
N SER A 372 22.83 7.75 -19.30
CA SER A 372 22.72 8.69 -20.43
C SER A 372 24.01 8.81 -21.25
N SER A 373 24.94 7.87 -21.12
CA SER A 373 26.25 7.88 -21.78
C SER A 373 27.12 9.12 -21.46
N ALA A 374 27.03 9.69 -20.24
CA ALA A 374 27.94 10.76 -19.84
C ALA A 374 29.39 10.26 -19.66
N VAL A 375 30.38 11.12 -19.93
CA VAL A 375 31.80 10.79 -19.81
C VAL A 375 32.26 10.99 -18.36
N GLN A 376 32.54 9.90 -17.66
CA GLN A 376 32.82 9.88 -16.22
C GLN A 376 34.09 10.63 -15.77
N ASN A 377 35.13 10.62 -16.61
CA ASN A 377 36.40 11.28 -16.29
C ASN A 377 36.45 12.75 -16.74
N ASP A 378 35.32 13.27 -17.24
CA ASP A 378 35.18 14.64 -17.75
C ASP A 378 36.32 15.08 -18.69
N THR A 379 36.84 14.14 -19.51
CA THR A 379 37.92 14.41 -20.45
C THR A 379 37.38 15.12 -21.69
N LEU A 380 37.47 14.51 -22.88
CA LEU A 380 36.90 15.03 -24.13
C LEU A 380 35.38 14.86 -24.13
N CYS A 381 34.68 15.79 -23.47
CA CYS A 381 33.24 15.75 -23.29
C CYS A 381 32.58 17.11 -23.52
N TRP A 382 31.28 17.08 -23.79
CA TRP A 382 30.43 18.22 -24.03
C TRP A 382 29.99 18.89 -22.72
N ASN A 383 30.29 20.18 -22.57
CA ASN A 383 29.95 20.97 -21.39
C ASN A 383 28.70 21.86 -21.57
N GLY A 384 27.94 21.67 -22.66
CA GLY A 384 26.81 22.53 -23.01
C GLY A 384 27.14 23.67 -23.98
N GLN A 385 28.41 23.91 -24.28
CA GLN A 385 28.85 24.94 -25.24
C GLN A 385 29.88 24.44 -26.25
N GLU A 386 30.86 23.65 -25.79
CA GLU A 386 31.96 23.12 -26.59
C GLU A 386 32.51 21.80 -25.99
N ILE A 387 33.51 21.20 -26.65
CA ILE A 387 34.28 20.07 -26.12
C ILE A 387 35.59 20.63 -25.55
N LEU A 388 35.86 20.36 -24.28
CA LEU A 388 37.13 20.70 -23.61
C LEU A 388 37.87 19.42 -23.21
N GLU A 389 39.18 19.51 -22.95
CA GLU A 389 39.96 18.37 -22.43
C GLU A 389 39.69 18.06 -20.96
N ARG A 390 39.20 19.05 -20.18
CA ARG A 390 38.69 18.88 -18.80
C ARG A 390 37.58 19.87 -18.51
N TYR A 391 36.42 19.38 -18.08
CA TYR A 391 35.39 20.23 -17.50
C TYR A 391 35.58 20.32 -15.98
N SER A 392 35.77 21.54 -15.48
CA SER A 392 35.79 21.83 -14.04
C SER A 392 34.58 22.71 -13.73
N PRO A 393 33.59 22.23 -12.96
CA PRO A 393 32.46 23.07 -12.59
C PRO A 393 32.96 24.23 -11.72
N GLN A 394 32.72 25.46 -12.16
CA GLN A 394 32.92 26.65 -11.33
C GLN A 394 31.88 26.61 -10.21
N ILE A 395 32.23 26.05 -9.05
CA ILE A 395 31.42 26.14 -7.84
C ILE A 395 31.38 27.63 -7.47
N THR A 396 30.24 28.28 -7.69
CA THR A 396 30.00 29.66 -7.26
C THR A 396 30.02 29.74 -5.73
N ARG A 397 31.22 29.89 -5.16
CA ARG A 397 31.43 30.27 -3.77
C ARG A 397 31.33 31.79 -3.71
N ASN A 398 30.16 32.28 -3.27
CA ASN A 398 29.86 33.62 -2.78
C ASN A 398 30.40 34.85 -3.54
N GLY A 399 29.47 35.68 -4.04
CA GLY A 399 29.68 37.13 -4.14
C GLY A 399 29.88 37.68 -5.56
N ALA A 400 28.80 38.24 -6.10
CA ALA A 400 28.77 39.39 -7.01
C ALA A 400 29.77 39.42 -8.20
N LYS A 401 29.34 38.84 -9.33
CA LYS A 401 29.30 39.46 -10.69
C LYS A 401 28.95 38.37 -11.70
N GLY A 402 27.70 38.35 -12.16
CA GLY A 402 27.21 37.39 -13.15
C GLY A 402 27.82 37.63 -14.53
N GLN A 403 28.41 36.60 -15.12
CA GLN A 403 28.59 36.53 -16.56
C GLN A 403 27.24 36.26 -17.25
N PRO A 404 26.99 36.81 -18.45
CA PRO A 404 25.68 36.81 -19.11
C PRO A 404 25.37 35.50 -19.85
N GLY A 405 25.61 34.35 -19.20
CA GLY A 405 25.43 33.02 -19.81
C GLY A 405 25.03 31.88 -18.87
N ASN A 406 25.25 32.02 -17.55
CA ASN A 406 24.79 31.05 -16.55
C ASN A 406 23.52 31.56 -15.86
N HIS A 407 22.42 31.53 -16.59
CA HIS A 407 21.09 31.44 -15.97
C HIS A 407 20.80 29.97 -15.65
N GLU A 408 21.68 29.33 -14.88
CA GLU A 408 21.46 27.96 -14.42
C GLU A 408 20.33 28.01 -13.38
N LEU A 409 19.19 27.43 -13.78
CA LEU A 409 17.98 27.14 -13.04
C LEU A 409 17.81 27.90 -11.72
N ARG A 410 17.11 29.04 -11.75
CA ARG A 410 16.50 29.59 -10.53
C ARG A 410 15.66 28.48 -9.91
N MET A 411 16.08 27.97 -8.75
CA MET A 411 15.35 26.95 -8.00
C MET A 411 13.98 27.51 -7.62
N LYS A 412 12.97 27.20 -8.45
CA LYS A 412 11.57 27.35 -8.06
C LYS A 412 11.24 26.20 -7.12
N GLY A 413 10.36 26.46 -6.16
CA GLY A 413 9.87 25.42 -5.24
C GLY A 413 9.30 24.20 -5.98
N PRO A 414 9.12 23.08 -5.26
CA PRO A 414 8.66 21.82 -5.84
C PRO A 414 7.35 22.00 -6.62
N GLU A 415 7.20 21.24 -7.70
CA GLU A 415 5.96 21.25 -8.49
C GLU A 415 4.77 20.89 -7.57
N PRO A 416 3.56 21.45 -7.79
CA PRO A 416 2.41 21.21 -6.91
C PRO A 416 2.10 19.71 -6.69
N VAL A 417 2.32 18.90 -7.73
CA VAL A 417 2.16 17.44 -7.68
C VAL A 417 3.16 16.80 -6.72
N ILE A 418 4.41 17.24 -6.71
CA ILE A 418 5.43 16.75 -5.77
C ILE A 418 5.09 17.15 -4.34
N SER A 419 4.63 18.39 -4.14
CA SER A 419 4.19 18.86 -2.82
C SER A 419 3.05 18.00 -2.27
N GLN A 420 2.07 17.66 -3.13
CA GLN A 420 0.94 16.80 -2.75
C GLN A 420 1.39 15.39 -2.34
N ILE A 421 2.34 14.78 -3.06
CA ILE A 421 2.91 13.47 -2.69
C ILE A 421 3.64 13.55 -1.35
N ILE A 422 4.45 14.59 -1.16
CA ILE A 422 5.16 14.83 0.09
C ILE A 422 4.17 14.92 1.25
N ASP A 423 3.06 15.63 1.09
CA ASP A 423 2.04 15.76 2.13
C ASP A 423 1.32 14.43 2.40
N LYS A 424 1.07 13.61 1.38
CA LYS A 424 0.55 12.24 1.56
C LYS A 424 1.53 11.33 2.30
N LEU A 425 2.83 11.40 1.97
CA LEU A 425 3.89 10.68 2.68
C LEU A 425 3.97 11.12 4.15
N LYS A 426 3.93 12.43 4.42
CA LYS A 426 3.89 12.95 5.79
C LYS A 426 2.67 12.45 6.56
N HIS A 427 1.50 12.43 5.91
CA HIS A 427 0.28 11.95 6.54
C HIS A 427 0.38 10.48 6.93
N ILE A 428 0.78 9.59 6.01
CA ILE A 428 0.90 8.16 6.34
C ILE A 428 1.98 7.91 7.40
N ASN A 429 3.02 8.74 7.47
CA ASN A 429 4.08 8.61 8.47
C ASN A 429 3.60 8.92 9.90
N GLN A 430 2.46 9.59 10.05
CA GLN A 430 1.85 9.96 11.32
C GLN A 430 0.72 9.03 11.76
N VAL A 431 0.16 8.24 10.84
CA VAL A 431 -0.95 7.29 11.07
C VAL A 431 -0.41 5.97 11.60
#